data_AF-A0A661S611-F1
#
_entry.id   AF-A0A661S611-F1
#
_cell.length_a   1.000
_cell.length_b   1.000
_cell.length_c   1.000
_cell.angle_alpha   90.00
_cell.angle_beta   90.00
_cell.angle_gamma   90.00
#
_symmetry.space_group_name_H-M   'P 1'
#
loop_
_entity.id
_entity.type
_entity.pdbx_description
1 polymer ?
#
loop_
_entity_poly.entity_id
_entity_poly.type
_entity_poly.pdbx_seq_one_letter_code
_entity_poly.pdbx_strand_id
1 'polypeptide(L)'
;MALQSIAGLFFFSFLAWLISENRGQVRLKSVGIGIAIQLALGVILLKLPAFRDFFLVLNDVVLSLEEATRAGTTFVFGYLGGGPLPFDEIFPGSGFIFAFRAMPLILLMSALSALLFYWKILPIVVRRFSWCLQKTMGLGGAEGLGVSANIFVGMVEAPLFIRPYLSQMTRSEIFTLMTCGMATIAGTVMVLYASILKGTLPGVMGHILTASVISAPAAITISKIMVPETRELTSGQLS
;
A
#
# COMPACT_ATOMS: atom_id res chain seq x y z
N MET A 1 -15.60 9.06 22.02
CA MET A 1 -14.64 8.74 20.94
C MET A 1 -14.65 7.26 20.55
N ALA A 2 -14.36 6.31 21.45
CA ALA A 2 -14.35 4.88 21.09
C ALA A 2 -15.68 4.36 20.51
N LEU A 3 -16.83 4.75 21.09
CA LEU A 3 -18.15 4.38 20.58
C LEU A 3 -18.39 4.88 19.15
N GLN A 4 -17.93 6.09 18.82
CA GLN A 4 -18.04 6.67 17.48
C GLN A 4 -17.15 5.91 16.47
N SER A 5 -15.93 5.53 16.86
CA SER A 5 -15.05 4.72 16.00
C SER A 5 -15.63 3.34 15.72
N ILE A 6 -16.19 2.68 16.74
CA ILE A 6 -16.86 1.40 16.60
C ILE A 6 -18.09 1.54 15.69
N ALA A 7 -18.93 2.55 15.94
CA ALA A 7 -20.10 2.84 15.10
C ALA A 7 -19.72 3.08 13.63
N GLY A 8 -18.63 3.81 13.38
CA GLY A 8 -18.10 4.04 12.04
C GLY A 8 -17.70 2.74 11.33
N LEU A 9 -16.99 1.84 12.02
CA LEU A 9 -16.57 0.56 11.46
C LEU A 9 -17.77 -0.32 11.07
N PHE A 10 -18.81 -0.36 11.90
CA PHE A 10 -20.06 -1.04 11.57
C PHE A 10 -20.82 -0.34 10.44
N PHE A 11 -20.85 0.99 10.44
CA PHE A 11 -21.55 1.77 9.41
C PHE A 11 -20.97 1.54 8.01
N PHE A 12 -19.64 1.57 7.85
CA PHE A 12 -19.00 1.29 6.56
C PHE A 12 -19.21 -0.16 6.10
N SER A 13 -19.14 -1.12 7.03
CA SER A 13 -19.43 -2.53 6.73
C SER A 13 -20.90 -2.72 6.32
N PHE A 14 -21.82 -2.02 6.97
CA PHE A 14 -23.25 -2.05 6.65
C PHE A 14 -23.54 -1.39 5.30
N LEU A 15 -22.90 -0.26 4.99
CA LEU A 15 -23.05 0.40 3.70
C LEU A 15 -22.54 -0.49 2.55
N ALA A 16 -21.41 -1.16 2.74
CA ALA A 16 -20.91 -2.15 1.80
C ALA A 16 -21.91 -3.30 1.60
N TRP A 17 -22.57 -3.75 2.67
CA TRP A 17 -23.59 -4.80 2.61
C TRP A 17 -24.87 -4.34 1.89
N LEU A 18 -25.28 -3.08 2.04
CA LEU A 18 -26.43 -2.52 1.31
C LEU A 18 -26.23 -2.53 -0.20
N ILE A 19 -25.02 -2.22 -0.66
CA ILE A 19 -24.64 -2.16 -2.09
C ILE A 19 -24.17 -3.56 -2.59
N SER A 20 -24.21 -4.57 -1.74
CA SER A 20 -23.79 -5.93 -2.10
C SER A 20 -24.65 -6.54 -3.20
N GLU A 21 -24.01 -7.21 -4.16
CA GLU A 21 -24.67 -7.90 -5.28
C GLU A 21 -25.45 -9.12 -4.83
N ASN A 22 -24.98 -9.81 -3.78
CA ASN A 22 -25.65 -11.00 -3.26
C ASN A 22 -25.52 -11.09 -1.74
N ARG A 23 -26.41 -10.38 -1.04
CA ARG A 23 -26.45 -10.30 0.43
C ARG A 23 -26.52 -11.66 1.13
N GLY A 24 -27.10 -12.67 0.49
CA GLY A 24 -27.24 -14.02 1.05
C GLY A 24 -25.94 -14.84 1.04
N GLN A 25 -24.97 -14.47 0.20
CA GLN A 25 -23.68 -15.17 0.07
C GLN A 25 -22.56 -14.54 0.91
N VAL A 26 -22.85 -13.45 1.63
CA VAL A 26 -21.86 -12.78 2.48
C VAL A 26 -21.51 -13.67 3.66
N ARG A 27 -20.25 -14.12 3.72
CA ARG A 27 -19.74 -14.96 4.81
C ARG A 27 -19.37 -14.10 6.01
N LEU A 28 -20.27 -13.98 6.98
CA LEU A 28 -20.05 -13.19 8.22
C LEU A 28 -18.77 -13.58 8.98
N LYS A 29 -18.38 -14.86 8.94
CA LYS A 29 -17.12 -15.34 9.51
C LYS A 29 -15.91 -14.66 8.88
N SER A 30 -15.86 -14.54 7.56
CA SER A 30 -14.76 -13.88 6.84
C SER A 30 -14.70 -12.39 7.15
N VAL A 31 -15.86 -11.73 7.28
CA VAL A 31 -15.96 -10.32 7.68
C VAL A 31 -15.43 -10.11 9.09
N GLY A 32 -15.85 -10.94 10.05
CA GLY A 32 -15.37 -10.88 11.43
C GLY A 32 -13.87 -11.09 11.56
N ILE A 33 -13.31 -12.06 10.81
CA ILE A 33 -11.87 -12.30 10.74
C ILE A 33 -11.15 -11.08 10.15
N GLY A 34 -11.65 -10.52 9.05
CA GLY A 34 -11.05 -9.35 8.42
C GLY A 34 -11.01 -8.11 9.31
N ILE A 35 -12.09 -7.84 10.05
CA ILE A 35 -12.13 -6.77 11.06
C ILE A 35 -11.14 -7.07 12.20
N ALA A 36 -11.11 -8.31 12.70
CA ALA A 36 -10.19 -8.70 13.76
C ALA A 36 -8.72 -8.53 13.34
N ILE A 37 -8.37 -8.89 12.11
CA ILE A 37 -7.02 -8.72 11.55
C ILE A 37 -6.66 -7.22 11.45
N GLN A 38 -7.58 -6.38 10.97
CA GLN A 38 -7.35 -4.92 10.91
C GLN A 38 -7.07 -4.33 12.29
N LEU A 39 -7.87 -4.72 13.29
CA LEU A 39 -7.69 -4.26 14.68
C LEU A 39 -6.37 -4.80 15.27
N ALA A 40 -6.05 -6.07 15.03
CA ALA A 40 -4.81 -6.68 15.46
C ALA A 40 -3.60 -5.99 14.85
N LEU A 41 -3.60 -5.74 13.53
CA LEU A 41 -2.55 -4.99 12.85
C LEU A 41 -2.47 -3.55 13.33
N GLY A 42 -3.60 -2.89 13.58
CA GLY A 42 -3.63 -1.55 14.17
C GLY A 42 -2.95 -1.50 15.53
N VAL A 43 -3.24 -2.45 16.42
CA VAL A 43 -2.56 -2.56 17.71
C VAL A 43 -1.08 -2.88 17.53
N ILE A 44 -0.75 -3.86 16.68
CA ILE A 44 0.64 -4.29 16.45
C ILE A 44 1.49 -3.15 15.91
N LEU A 45 1.04 -2.46 14.87
CA LEU A 45 1.82 -1.43 14.19
C LEU A 45 1.87 -0.10 14.96
N LEU A 46 0.81 0.23 15.73
CA LEU A 46 0.75 1.53 16.44
C LEU A 46 1.19 1.47 17.90
N LYS A 47 1.08 0.32 18.59
CA LYS A 47 1.35 0.21 20.03
C LYS A 47 2.68 -0.48 20.37
N LEU A 48 3.20 -1.37 19.52
CA LEU A 48 4.44 -2.08 19.83
C LEU A 48 5.68 -1.19 19.58
N PRO A 49 6.61 -1.09 20.54
CA PRO A 49 7.81 -0.26 20.41
C PRO A 49 8.74 -0.74 19.29
N ALA A 50 8.82 -2.06 19.05
CA ALA A 50 9.64 -2.61 17.98
C ALA A 50 9.27 -2.06 16.59
N PHE A 51 7.98 -1.82 16.32
CA PHE A 51 7.53 -1.23 15.05
C PHE A 51 7.79 0.27 14.98
N ARG A 52 7.75 0.97 16.12
CA ARG A 52 8.16 2.38 16.19
C ARG A 52 9.63 2.53 15.78
N ASP A 53 10.52 1.70 16.35
CA ASP A 53 11.95 1.74 16.03
C ASP A 53 12.21 1.37 14.56
N PHE A 54 11.52 0.35 14.05
CA PHE A 54 11.55 0.00 12.63
C PHE A 54 11.12 1.17 11.72
N PHE A 55 10.05 1.89 12.08
CA PHE A 55 9.61 3.05 11.31
C PHE A 55 10.60 4.21 11.36
N LEU A 56 11.32 4.42 12.46
CA LEU A 56 12.38 5.41 12.54
C LEU A 56 13.50 5.10 11.55
N VAL A 57 13.98 3.85 11.51
CA VAL A 57 14.97 3.40 10.53
C VAL A 57 14.46 3.61 9.10
N LEU A 58 13.19 3.29 8.84
CA LEU A 58 12.59 3.47 7.52
C LEU A 58 12.52 4.95 7.12
N ASN A 59 12.25 5.86 8.07
CA ASN A 59 12.32 7.30 7.81
C ASN A 59 13.74 7.71 7.43
N ASP A 60 14.77 7.27 8.16
CA ASP A 60 16.17 7.63 7.86
C ASP A 60 16.61 7.16 6.46
N VAL A 61 16.14 5.97 6.04
CA VAL A 61 16.36 5.48 4.68
C VAL A 61 15.71 6.41 3.65
N VAL A 62 14.47 6.83 3.88
CA VAL A 62 13.77 7.79 2.99
C VAL A 62 14.52 9.11 2.92
N LEU A 63 15.02 9.64 4.04
CA LEU A 63 15.79 10.88 4.06
C LEU A 63 17.09 10.74 3.28
N SER A 64 17.78 9.62 3.44
CA SER A 64 19.03 9.34 2.71
C SER A 64 18.78 9.28 1.20
N LEU A 65 17.66 8.69 0.77
CA LEU A 65 17.26 8.63 -0.64
C LEU A 65 16.88 10.01 -1.17
N GLU A 66 16.17 10.81 -0.38
CA GLU A 66 15.83 12.19 -0.72
C GLU A 66 17.09 13.04 -0.90
N GLU A 67 18.06 12.93 0.02
CA GLU A 67 19.33 13.66 -0.05
C GLU A 67 20.16 13.22 -1.26
N ALA A 68 20.27 11.93 -1.53
CA ALA A 68 20.94 11.40 -2.72
C ALA A 68 20.27 11.90 -4.01
N THR A 69 18.94 11.89 -4.05
CA THR A 69 18.17 12.43 -5.19
C THR A 69 18.41 13.93 -5.36
N ARG A 70 18.42 14.69 -4.27
CA ARG A 70 18.70 16.13 -4.28
C ARG A 70 20.10 16.43 -4.79
N ALA A 71 21.10 15.63 -4.40
CA ALA A 71 22.47 15.77 -4.93
C ALA A 71 22.51 15.56 -6.45
N GLY A 72 21.86 14.50 -6.95
CA GLY A 72 21.78 14.22 -8.39
C GLY A 72 21.02 15.28 -9.18
N THR A 73 19.87 15.71 -8.68
CA THR A 73 19.04 16.74 -9.33
C THR A 73 19.68 18.13 -9.27
N THR A 74 20.43 18.45 -8.20
CA THR A 74 21.24 19.68 -8.13
C THR A 74 22.37 19.65 -9.14
N PHE A 75 23.03 18.50 -9.34
CA PHE A 75 24.06 18.34 -10.36
C PHE A 75 23.50 18.56 -11.78
N VAL A 76 22.33 17.99 -12.09
CA VAL A 76 21.73 18.06 -13.43
C VAL A 76 21.02 19.39 -13.70
N PHE A 77 20.25 19.89 -12.73
CA PHE A 77 19.32 21.02 -12.89
C PHE A 77 19.70 22.27 -12.08
N GLY A 78 20.80 22.25 -11.34
CA GLY A 78 21.26 23.39 -10.53
C GLY A 78 20.25 23.78 -9.44
N TYR A 79 19.93 25.08 -9.37
CA TYR A 79 19.00 25.61 -8.37
C TYR A 79 17.58 25.01 -8.48
N LEU A 80 17.13 24.69 -9.71
CA LEU A 80 15.81 24.10 -9.96
C LEU A 80 15.66 22.74 -9.27
N GLY A 81 16.76 21.99 -9.17
CA GLY A 81 16.79 20.64 -8.59
C GLY A 81 16.98 20.56 -7.08
N GLY A 82 17.25 21.66 -6.39
CA GLY A 82 17.68 21.55 -4.98
C GLY A 82 18.82 22.46 -4.57
N GLY A 83 19.53 23.02 -5.54
CA GLY A 83 20.69 23.87 -5.30
C GLY A 83 20.35 25.22 -4.66
N PRO A 84 21.38 25.97 -4.23
CA PRO A 84 21.21 27.31 -3.68
C PRO A 84 20.50 28.22 -4.70
N LEU A 85 19.49 28.96 -4.22
CA LEU A 85 18.75 29.90 -5.06
C LEU A 85 19.67 31.09 -5.40
N PRO A 86 19.72 31.52 -6.67
CA PRO A 86 20.47 32.71 -7.06
C PRO A 86 19.74 34.02 -6.72
N PHE A 87 18.56 33.94 -6.10
CA PHE A 87 17.69 35.05 -5.71
C PHE A 87 17.08 34.79 -4.33
N ASP A 88 16.62 35.85 -3.68
CA ASP A 88 15.95 35.75 -2.38
C ASP A 88 14.57 35.08 -2.52
N GLU A 89 14.27 34.21 -1.57
CA GLU A 89 13.02 33.47 -1.55
C GLU A 89 11.86 34.40 -1.12
N ILE A 90 10.95 34.71 -2.06
CA ILE A 90 9.83 35.64 -1.82
C ILE A 90 8.80 35.04 -0.85
N PHE A 91 8.58 33.73 -0.94
CA PHE A 91 7.71 32.97 -0.04
C PHE A 91 8.40 31.67 0.40
N PRO A 92 8.32 31.28 1.69
CA PRO A 92 8.94 30.05 2.17
C PRO A 92 8.41 28.84 1.39
N GLY A 93 9.31 28.11 0.72
CA GLY A 93 8.99 26.95 -0.10
C GLY A 93 8.77 27.24 -1.60
N SER A 94 8.83 28.51 -2.03
CA SER A 94 8.75 28.87 -3.46
C SER A 94 9.92 28.33 -4.29
N GLY A 95 11.02 27.95 -3.65
CA GLY A 95 12.12 27.22 -4.30
C GLY A 95 11.84 25.74 -4.59
N PHE A 96 10.72 25.17 -4.13
CA PHE A 96 10.36 23.78 -4.39
C PHE A 96 9.65 23.63 -5.74
N ILE A 97 10.36 23.09 -6.74
CA ILE A 97 9.78 22.79 -8.05
C ILE A 97 9.50 21.29 -8.14
N PHE A 98 8.20 20.93 -8.08
CA PHE A 98 7.74 19.55 -8.09
C PHE A 98 8.37 18.71 -9.23
N ALA A 99 8.40 19.25 -10.45
CA ALA A 99 8.93 18.55 -11.61
C ALA A 99 10.43 18.18 -11.50
N PHE A 100 11.23 18.99 -10.81
CA PHE A 100 12.69 18.80 -10.73
C PHE A 100 13.15 18.21 -9.39
N ARG A 101 12.26 18.13 -8.38
CA ARG A 101 12.58 17.53 -7.07
C ARG A 101 11.79 16.25 -6.79
N ALA A 102 10.47 16.26 -6.99
CA ALA A 102 9.61 15.12 -6.68
C ALA A 102 9.65 14.02 -7.75
N MET A 103 9.56 14.39 -9.03
CA MET A 103 9.54 13.41 -10.13
C MET A 103 10.84 12.59 -10.21
N PRO A 104 12.04 13.17 -10.03
CA PRO A 104 13.28 12.39 -10.00
C PRO A 104 13.35 11.40 -8.83
N LEU A 105 12.76 11.74 -7.68
CA LEU A 105 12.67 10.83 -6.52
C LEU A 105 11.80 9.62 -6.86
N ILE A 106 10.65 9.84 -7.53
CA ILE A 106 9.83 8.73 -8.04
C ILE A 106 10.63 7.86 -9.01
N LEU A 107 11.37 8.47 -9.94
CA LEU A 107 12.19 7.74 -10.91
C LEU A 107 13.27 6.89 -10.22
N LEU A 108 13.97 7.44 -9.22
CA LEU A 108 14.94 6.70 -8.43
C LEU A 108 14.27 5.52 -7.69
N MET A 109 13.11 5.75 -7.08
CA MET A 109 12.36 4.72 -6.38
C MET A 109 11.87 3.61 -7.32
N SER A 110 11.42 3.95 -8.52
CA SER A 110 11.05 2.97 -9.55
C SER A 110 12.26 2.14 -9.98
N ALA A 111 13.43 2.77 -10.18
CA ALA A 111 14.67 2.06 -10.49
C ALA A 111 15.11 1.13 -9.34
N LEU A 112 14.99 1.57 -8.08
CA LEU A 112 15.30 0.77 -6.91
C LEU A 112 14.33 -0.42 -6.77
N SER A 113 13.03 -0.19 -6.99
CA SER A 113 12.02 -1.25 -7.01
C SER A 113 12.35 -2.31 -8.07
N ALA A 114 12.69 -1.89 -9.28
CA ALA A 114 13.11 -2.78 -10.36
C ALA A 114 14.37 -3.59 -10.00
N LEU A 115 15.33 -2.98 -9.31
CA LEU A 115 16.54 -3.66 -8.83
C LEU A 115 16.22 -4.70 -7.75
N LEU A 116 15.39 -4.35 -6.76
CA LEU A 116 14.93 -5.27 -5.72
C LEU A 116 14.10 -6.42 -6.29
N PHE A 117 13.41 -6.18 -7.40
CA PHE A 117 12.70 -7.20 -8.15
C PHE A 117 13.68 -8.15 -8.86
N TYR A 118 14.69 -7.60 -9.55
CA TYR A 118 15.74 -8.39 -10.21
C TYR A 118 16.50 -9.28 -9.21
N TRP A 119 16.82 -8.76 -8.02
CA TRP A 119 17.45 -9.52 -6.93
C TRP A 119 16.52 -10.49 -6.19
N LYS A 120 15.25 -10.58 -6.60
CA LYS A 120 14.22 -11.46 -6.00
C LYS A 120 13.88 -11.15 -4.54
N ILE A 121 14.31 -10.03 -3.98
CA ILE A 121 13.97 -9.62 -2.61
C ILE A 121 12.48 -9.34 -2.52
N LEU A 122 11.95 -8.52 -3.42
CA LEU A 122 10.54 -8.12 -3.44
C LEU A 122 9.59 -9.32 -3.68
N PRO A 123 9.84 -10.21 -4.67
CA PRO A 123 9.08 -11.46 -4.83
C PRO A 123 9.02 -12.34 -3.57
N ILE A 124 10.11 -12.46 -2.81
CA ILE A 124 10.13 -13.27 -1.58
C ILE A 124 9.18 -12.66 -0.54
N VAL A 125 9.26 -11.34 -0.32
CA VAL A 125 8.38 -10.64 0.63
C VAL A 125 6.91 -10.79 0.21
N VAL A 126 6.60 -10.54 -1.06
CA VAL A 126 5.24 -10.67 -1.61
C VAL A 126 4.68 -12.09 -1.41
N ARG A 127 5.50 -13.12 -1.66
CA ARG A 127 5.07 -14.52 -1.47
C ARG A 127 4.78 -14.86 -0.01
N ARG A 128 5.55 -14.31 0.93
CA ARG A 128 5.32 -14.49 2.38
C ARG A 128 4.04 -13.81 2.84
N PHE A 129 3.80 -12.57 2.38
CA PHE A 129 2.54 -11.86 2.65
C PHE A 129 1.34 -12.60 2.04
N SER A 130 1.49 -13.09 0.80
CA SER A 130 0.44 -13.86 0.12
C SER A 130 0.07 -15.11 0.89
N TRP A 131 1.06 -15.86 1.37
CA TRP A 131 0.83 -17.03 2.20
C TRP A 131 0.10 -16.68 3.51
N CYS A 132 0.46 -15.56 4.15
CA CYS A 132 -0.21 -15.07 5.36
C CYS A 132 -1.69 -14.73 5.09
N LEU A 133 -1.98 -13.98 4.02
CA LEU A 133 -3.34 -13.60 3.64
C LEU A 133 -4.19 -14.81 3.21
N GLN A 134 -3.61 -15.77 2.49
CA GLN A 134 -4.29 -17.02 2.13
C GLN A 134 -4.66 -17.82 3.39
N LYS A 135 -3.75 -17.93 4.37
CA LYS A 135 -4.00 -18.66 5.62
C LYS A 135 -5.00 -17.98 6.54
N THR A 136 -4.96 -16.65 6.61
CA THR A 136 -5.79 -15.89 7.56
C THR A 136 -7.15 -15.54 6.98
N MET A 137 -7.23 -15.09 5.73
CA MET A 137 -8.46 -14.61 5.10
C MET A 137 -9.06 -15.59 4.09
N GLY A 138 -8.39 -16.72 3.81
CA GLY A 138 -8.91 -17.77 2.93
C GLY A 138 -8.96 -17.36 1.45
N LEU A 139 -8.03 -16.52 1.01
CA LEU A 139 -7.94 -16.05 -0.38
C LEU A 139 -7.48 -17.15 -1.33
N GLY A 140 -7.84 -17.00 -2.61
CA GLY A 140 -7.25 -17.76 -3.70
C GLY A 140 -5.75 -17.52 -3.83
N GLY A 141 -5.04 -18.43 -4.51
CA GLY A 141 -3.59 -18.33 -4.65
C GLY A 141 -3.17 -17.11 -5.48
N ALA A 142 -3.84 -16.91 -6.62
CA ALA A 142 -3.64 -15.76 -7.49
C ALA A 142 -4.12 -14.45 -6.83
N GLU A 143 -5.29 -14.47 -6.19
CA GLU A 143 -5.82 -13.32 -5.44
C GLU A 143 -4.87 -12.87 -4.33
N GLY A 144 -4.39 -13.80 -3.49
CA GLY A 144 -3.46 -13.48 -2.41
C GLY A 144 -2.13 -12.92 -2.90
N LEU A 145 -1.61 -13.43 -4.03
CA LEU A 145 -0.38 -12.93 -4.65
C LEU A 145 -0.56 -11.52 -5.18
N GLY A 146 -1.67 -11.26 -5.89
CA GLY A 146 -1.95 -9.93 -6.46
C GLY A 146 -2.19 -8.88 -5.37
N VAL A 147 -2.98 -9.20 -4.34
CA VAL A 147 -3.21 -8.30 -3.20
C VAL A 147 -1.89 -8.00 -2.48
N SER A 148 -1.07 -9.02 -2.25
CA SER A 148 0.22 -8.84 -1.56
C SER A 148 1.21 -8.02 -2.39
N ALA A 149 1.26 -8.23 -3.70
CA ALA A 149 2.08 -7.44 -4.60
C ALA A 149 1.64 -5.97 -4.57
N ASN A 150 0.33 -5.72 -4.57
CA ASN A 150 -0.23 -4.39 -4.59
C ASN A 150 0.15 -3.52 -3.38
N ILE A 151 0.31 -4.11 -2.19
CA ILE A 151 0.78 -3.39 -0.97
C ILE A 151 2.13 -2.70 -1.20
N PHE A 152 3.02 -3.30 -1.98
CA PHE A 152 4.40 -2.82 -2.17
C PHE A 152 4.60 -2.13 -3.52
N VAL A 153 4.05 -2.70 -4.58
CA VAL A 153 4.35 -2.33 -5.96
C VAL A 153 3.24 -1.48 -6.59
N GLY A 154 2.04 -1.48 -5.99
CA GLY A 154 0.90 -0.68 -6.43
C GLY A 154 0.11 -1.27 -7.61
N MET A 155 -0.96 -0.55 -7.97
CA MET A 155 -2.03 -1.05 -8.84
C MET A 155 -1.62 -1.34 -10.29
N VAL A 156 -0.56 -0.70 -10.79
CA VAL A 156 -0.11 -0.85 -12.18
C VAL A 156 0.78 -2.08 -12.33
N GLU A 157 1.64 -2.35 -11.34
CA GLU A 157 2.64 -3.41 -11.42
C GLU A 157 2.13 -4.73 -10.81
N ALA A 158 1.26 -4.68 -9.80
CA ALA A 158 0.73 -5.87 -9.14
C ALA A 158 0.02 -6.87 -10.08
N PRO A 159 -0.80 -6.46 -11.07
CA PRO A 159 -1.42 -7.40 -12.01
C PRO A 159 -0.40 -8.17 -12.87
N LEU A 160 0.82 -7.64 -13.06
CA LEU A 160 1.86 -8.33 -13.83
C LEU A 160 2.33 -9.62 -13.14
N PHE A 161 2.27 -9.69 -11.81
CA PHE A 161 2.65 -10.87 -11.02
C PHE A 161 1.70 -12.05 -11.21
N ILE A 162 0.46 -11.76 -11.59
CA ILE A 162 -0.62 -12.74 -11.72
C ILE A 162 -1.20 -12.76 -13.12
N ARG A 163 -0.53 -12.13 -14.08
CA ARG A 163 -0.96 -11.99 -15.47
C ARG A 163 -1.47 -13.30 -16.10
N PRO A 164 -0.83 -14.47 -15.89
CA PRO A 164 -1.31 -15.74 -16.44
C PRO A 164 -2.67 -16.20 -15.87
N TYR A 165 -2.98 -15.77 -14.64
CA TYR A 165 -4.18 -16.21 -13.91
C TYR A 165 -5.37 -15.26 -14.10
N LEU A 166 -5.14 -14.00 -14.50
CA LEU A 166 -6.19 -12.98 -14.62
C LEU A 166 -7.40 -13.42 -15.44
N SER A 167 -7.20 -14.23 -16.49
CA SER A 167 -8.28 -14.75 -17.34
C SER A 167 -9.13 -15.84 -16.67
N GLN A 168 -8.60 -16.49 -15.64
CA GLN A 168 -9.24 -17.58 -14.91
C GLN A 168 -9.88 -17.11 -13.60
N MET A 169 -9.53 -15.89 -13.15
CA MET A 169 -10.01 -15.34 -11.89
C MET A 169 -11.52 -15.10 -11.87
N THR A 170 -12.12 -15.33 -10.71
CA THR A 170 -13.54 -15.05 -10.52
C THR A 170 -13.79 -13.55 -10.47
N ARG A 171 -15.05 -13.16 -10.66
CA ARG A 171 -15.46 -11.75 -10.55
C ARG A 171 -15.16 -11.15 -9.16
N SER A 172 -15.30 -11.95 -8.10
CA SER A 172 -15.00 -11.54 -6.72
C SER A 172 -13.49 -11.36 -6.51
N GLU A 173 -12.65 -12.24 -7.07
CA GLU A 173 -11.19 -12.10 -6.99
C GLU A 173 -10.71 -10.86 -7.76
N ILE A 174 -11.22 -10.61 -8.97
CA ILE A 174 -10.89 -9.39 -9.74
C ILE A 174 -11.34 -8.13 -9.00
N PHE A 175 -12.57 -8.11 -8.47
CA PHE A 175 -13.07 -6.98 -7.70
C PHE A 175 -12.22 -6.72 -6.46
N THR A 176 -11.74 -7.78 -5.79
CA THR A 176 -10.83 -7.67 -4.65
C THR A 176 -9.49 -7.06 -5.03
N LEU A 177 -8.91 -7.47 -6.17
CA LEU A 177 -7.67 -6.86 -6.68
C LEU A 177 -7.83 -5.37 -6.99
N MET A 178 -8.94 -5.00 -7.66
CA MET A 178 -9.22 -3.60 -7.99
C MET A 178 -9.44 -2.76 -6.73
N THR A 179 -10.24 -3.27 -5.79
CA THR A 179 -10.54 -2.59 -4.52
C THR A 179 -9.27 -2.41 -3.70
N CYS A 180 -8.42 -3.45 -3.61
CA CYS A 180 -7.14 -3.34 -2.93
C CYS A 180 -6.23 -2.33 -3.63
N GLY A 181 -6.17 -2.35 -4.97
CA GLY A 181 -5.42 -1.40 -5.80
C GLY A 181 -5.70 0.05 -5.44
N MET A 182 -6.98 0.38 -5.31
CA MET A 182 -7.44 1.74 -4.98
C MET A 182 -7.31 2.09 -3.50
N ALA A 183 -7.29 1.10 -2.60
CA ALA A 183 -7.22 1.32 -1.16
C ALA A 183 -5.78 1.50 -0.63
N THR A 184 -4.77 1.09 -1.40
CA THR A 184 -3.35 1.11 -1.00
C THR A 184 -2.54 2.10 -1.81
N ILE A 185 -1.34 2.44 -1.34
CA ILE A 185 -0.39 3.31 -2.04
C ILE A 185 0.86 2.50 -2.42
N ALA A 186 1.35 2.71 -3.64
CA ALA A 186 2.62 2.12 -4.10
C ALA A 186 3.80 2.64 -3.26
N GLY A 187 4.79 1.79 -2.99
CA GLY A 187 5.99 2.17 -2.25
C GLY A 187 6.77 3.34 -2.89
N THR A 188 6.72 3.45 -4.23
CA THR A 188 7.38 4.53 -4.98
C THR A 188 6.80 5.91 -4.66
N VAL A 189 5.47 6.02 -4.53
CA VAL A 189 4.78 7.28 -4.22
C VAL A 189 4.73 7.54 -2.71
N MET A 190 4.77 6.47 -1.90
CA MET A 190 4.84 6.56 -0.43
C MET A 190 6.02 7.41 0.05
N VAL A 191 7.21 7.20 -0.53
CA VAL A 191 8.43 7.96 -0.20
C VAL A 191 8.27 9.44 -0.56
N LEU A 192 7.64 9.73 -1.70
CA LEU A 192 7.36 11.11 -2.09
C LEU A 192 6.43 11.80 -1.08
N TYR A 193 5.32 11.16 -0.69
CA TYR A 193 4.41 11.74 0.31
C TYR A 193 5.09 11.92 1.66
N ALA A 194 5.94 10.98 2.08
CA ALA A 194 6.72 11.11 3.31
C ALA A 194 7.66 12.33 3.25
N SER A 195 8.33 12.55 2.12
CA SER A 195 9.21 13.71 1.90
C SER A 195 8.44 15.04 1.95
N ILE A 196 7.29 15.12 1.26
CA ILE A 196 6.44 16.33 1.26
C ILE A 196 5.91 16.65 2.67
N LEU A 197 5.48 15.63 3.42
CA LEU A 197 4.81 15.81 4.72
C LEU A 197 5.78 15.85 5.91
N LYS A 198 7.09 15.63 5.70
CA LYS A 198 8.12 15.58 6.75
C LYS A 198 8.07 16.76 7.72
N GLY A 199 7.73 17.96 7.24
CA GLY A 199 7.64 19.18 8.04
C GLY A 199 6.33 19.36 8.82
N THR A 200 5.32 18.53 8.60
CA THR A 200 3.97 18.67 9.20
C THR A 200 3.71 17.69 10.34
N LEU A 201 4.21 16.46 10.22
CA LEU A 201 3.95 15.37 11.16
C LEU A 201 5.23 14.57 11.41
N PRO A 202 5.62 14.29 12.67
CA PRO A 202 6.71 13.37 12.94
C PRO A 202 6.32 11.93 12.55
N GLY A 203 7.25 11.17 11.99
CA GLY A 203 7.03 9.74 11.70
C GLY A 203 6.05 9.45 10.57
N VAL A 204 5.92 10.34 9.59
CA VAL A 204 4.99 10.19 8.44
C VAL A 204 5.09 8.82 7.77
N MET A 205 6.31 8.31 7.55
CA MET A 205 6.50 7.03 6.88
C MET A 205 5.82 5.88 7.64
N GLY A 206 5.86 5.91 8.98
CA GLY A 206 5.18 4.93 9.82
C GLY A 206 3.66 5.01 9.65
N HIS A 207 3.10 6.23 9.57
CA HIS A 207 1.66 6.42 9.33
C HIS A 207 1.23 5.92 7.95
N ILE A 208 1.95 6.27 6.88
CA ILE A 208 1.59 5.85 5.52
C ILE A 208 1.75 4.34 5.35
N LEU A 209 2.84 3.76 5.86
CA LEU A 209 3.07 2.31 5.80
C LEU A 209 1.99 1.56 6.60
N THR A 210 1.68 2.02 7.81
CA THR A 210 0.64 1.41 8.65
C THR A 210 -0.72 1.47 7.95
N ALA A 211 -1.07 2.62 7.37
CA ALA A 211 -2.30 2.76 6.59
C ALA A 211 -2.33 1.79 5.40
N SER A 212 -1.25 1.70 4.61
CA SER A 212 -1.19 0.79 3.45
C SER A 212 -1.36 -0.69 3.84
N VAL A 213 -0.70 -1.12 4.94
CA VAL A 213 -0.77 -2.51 5.41
C VAL A 213 -2.15 -2.85 5.98
N ILE A 214 -2.81 -1.95 6.70
CA ILE A 214 -4.18 -2.15 7.23
C ILE A 214 -5.23 -2.07 6.11
N SER A 215 -4.98 -1.25 5.07
CA SER A 215 -5.87 -1.13 3.91
C SER A 215 -6.04 -2.43 3.15
N ALA A 216 -5.05 -3.32 3.12
CA ALA A 216 -5.18 -4.61 2.42
C ALA A 216 -6.29 -5.51 3.00
N PRO A 217 -6.27 -5.90 4.30
CA PRO A 217 -7.37 -6.68 4.88
C PRO A 217 -8.68 -5.89 4.94
N ALA A 218 -8.65 -4.55 5.05
CA ALA A 218 -9.85 -3.73 4.94
C ALA A 218 -10.50 -3.81 3.56
N ALA A 219 -9.71 -3.65 2.50
CA ALA A 219 -10.15 -3.76 1.12
C ALA A 219 -10.69 -5.15 0.82
N ILE A 220 -10.02 -6.22 1.26
CA ILE A 220 -10.51 -7.59 1.13
C ILE A 220 -11.86 -7.76 1.84
N THR A 221 -11.98 -7.22 3.05
CA THR A 221 -13.21 -7.35 3.84
C THR A 221 -14.38 -6.69 3.11
N ILE A 222 -14.20 -5.44 2.68
CA ILE A 222 -15.22 -4.68 1.96
C ILE A 222 -15.51 -5.30 0.59
N SER A 223 -14.49 -5.75 -0.15
CA SER A 223 -14.67 -6.35 -1.46
C SER A 223 -15.50 -7.64 -1.38
N LYS A 224 -15.23 -8.50 -0.40
CA LYS A 224 -15.98 -9.75 -0.18
C LYS A 224 -17.39 -9.52 0.39
N ILE A 225 -17.67 -8.36 0.97
CA ILE A 225 -19.04 -7.95 1.32
C ILE A 225 -19.78 -7.51 0.07
N MET A 226 -19.18 -6.63 -0.75
CA MET A 226 -19.84 -6.05 -1.93
C MET A 226 -20.02 -7.07 -3.06
N VAL A 227 -19.00 -7.88 -3.32
CA VAL A 227 -19.00 -8.94 -4.34
C VAL A 227 -18.55 -10.25 -3.69
N PRO A 228 -19.48 -11.01 -3.09
CA PRO A 228 -19.16 -12.27 -2.41
C PRO A 228 -18.68 -13.35 -3.38
N GLU A 229 -17.82 -14.23 -2.89
CA GLU A 229 -17.32 -15.36 -3.67
C GLU A 229 -18.40 -16.41 -3.90
N THR A 230 -18.63 -16.77 -5.17
CA THR A 230 -19.67 -17.72 -5.58
C THR A 230 -19.11 -18.92 -6.35
N ARG A 231 -17.83 -18.89 -6.74
CA ARG A 231 -17.16 -19.95 -7.51
C ARG A 231 -15.95 -20.50 -6.77
N GLU A 232 -15.38 -21.58 -7.30
CA GLU A 232 -14.10 -22.11 -6.79
C GLU A 232 -12.98 -21.09 -6.99
N LEU A 233 -12.10 -21.01 -5.99
CA LEU A 233 -10.99 -20.06 -5.96
C LEU A 233 -9.89 -20.48 -6.92
N THR A 234 -9.24 -19.50 -7.55
CA THR A 234 -8.14 -19.77 -8.49
C THR A 234 -6.92 -20.25 -7.71
N SER A 235 -6.44 -21.46 -8.01
CA SER A 235 -5.20 -21.98 -7.45
C SER A 235 -4.00 -21.19 -8.03
N GLY A 236 -3.10 -20.76 -7.16
CA GLY A 236 -1.89 -20.01 -7.55
C GLY A 236 -0.73 -20.93 -7.97
N GLN A 237 -1.02 -22.19 -8.29
CA GLN A 237 -0.06 -23.19 -8.75
C GLN A 237 -0.28 -23.38 -10.25
N LEU A 238 0.73 -23.06 -11.06
CA LEU A 238 0.76 -23.48 -12.46
C LEU A 238 0.80 -25.01 -12.48
N SER A 239 -0.24 -25.65 -13.01
CA SER A 239 -0.15 -27.00 -13.55
C SER A 239 0.66 -26.99 -14.85
#